data_AF-A0A2E7MMU7-F1
#
_entry.id   AF-A0A2E7MMU7-F1
#
_cell.length_a   1.000
_cell.length_b   1.000
_cell.length_c   1.000
_cell.angle_alpha   90.00
_cell.angle_beta   90.00
_cell.angle_gamma   90.00
#
_symmetry.space_group_name_H-M   'P 1'
#
loop_
_entity.id
_entity.type
_entity.pdbx_description
1 polymer ?
#
loop_
_entity_poly.entity_id
_entity_poly.type
_entity_poly.pdbx_seq_one_letter_code
_entity_poly.pdbx_strand_id
1 'polypeptide(L)'
;MLEGIVAGAGLAALNGLGAWWTIHWTFDKSFQTFLKVFMGGVLLRLALVGIGTFLLLWYTSIHKMAYTGALIITFIIFQIVEIVFVLKRLKREKESRAGRPNPE
;
A
#
# COMPACT_ATOMS: atom_id res chain seq x y z
N MET A 1 -3.25 -7.92 -25.20
CA MET A 1 -2.34 -8.48 -24.16
C MET A 1 -1.59 -7.35 -23.43
N LEU A 2 -0.86 -6.49 -24.14
CA LEU A 2 -0.13 -5.35 -23.57
C LEU A 2 -1.03 -4.39 -22.77
N GLU A 3 -2.21 -4.04 -23.28
CA GLU A 3 -3.18 -3.18 -22.59
C GLU A 3 -3.57 -3.69 -21.20
N GLY A 4 -3.71 -5.01 -21.03
CA GLY A 4 -3.99 -5.64 -19.75
C GLY A 4 -2.85 -5.45 -18.77
N ILE A 5 -1.63 -5.68 -19.25
CA ILE A 5 -0.41 -5.51 -18.44
C ILE A 5 -0.29 -4.06 -17.97
N VAL A 6 -0.44 -3.09 -18.89
CA VAL A 6 -0.33 -1.66 -18.58
C VAL A 6 -1.43 -1.22 -17.61
N ALA A 7 -2.68 -1.64 -17.83
CA ALA A 7 -3.79 -1.31 -16.93
C ALA A 7 -3.61 -1.92 -15.53
N GLY A 8 -3.19 -3.19 -15.44
CA GLY A 8 -2.95 -3.87 -14.17
C GLY A 8 -1.78 -3.26 -13.41
N ALA A 9 -0.66 -3.04 -14.08
CA ALA A 9 0.52 -2.39 -13.50
C ALA A 9 0.21 -0.95 -13.08
N GLY A 10 -0.55 -0.20 -13.89
CA GLY A 10 -0.97 1.16 -13.60
C GLY A 10 -1.84 1.24 -12.35
N LEU A 11 -2.85 0.37 -12.22
CA LEU A 11 -3.70 0.35 -11.02
C LEU A 11 -2.91 -0.03 -9.76
N ALA A 12 -2.02 -1.01 -9.85
CA ALA A 12 -1.13 -1.39 -8.75
C ALA A 12 -0.15 -0.25 -8.39
N ALA A 13 0.36 0.49 -9.37
CA ALA A 13 1.24 1.63 -9.13
C ALA A 13 0.51 2.78 -8.43
N LEU A 14 -0.72 3.10 -8.84
CA LEU A 14 -1.56 4.09 -8.15
C LEU A 14 -1.81 3.69 -6.69
N ASN A 15 -2.06 2.40 -6.44
CA ASN A 15 -2.18 1.87 -5.09
C ASN A 15 -0.88 2.05 -4.27
N GLY A 16 0.27 1.72 -4.86
CA GLY A 16 1.59 1.91 -4.25
C GLY A 16 1.93 3.38 -3.99
N LEU A 17 1.52 4.30 -4.87
CA LEU A 17 1.68 5.74 -4.65
C LEU A 17 0.83 6.22 -3.47
N GLY A 18 -0.40 5.73 -3.33
CA GLY A 18 -1.26 6.00 -2.17
C GLY A 18 -0.64 5.48 -0.85
N ALA A 19 -0.02 4.31 -0.89
CA ALA A 19 0.75 3.75 0.21
C ALA A 19 1.87 4.70 0.65
N TRP A 20 2.69 5.09 -0.30
CA TRP A 20 3.85 5.94 -0.08
C TRP A 20 3.46 7.32 0.44
N TRP A 21 2.43 7.93 -0.15
CA TRP A 21 1.89 9.21 0.33
C TRP A 21 1.42 9.12 1.78
N THR A 22 0.71 8.05 2.12
CA THR A 22 0.22 7.83 3.49
C THR A 22 1.38 7.72 4.48
N ILE A 23 2.42 6.94 4.15
CA ILE A 23 3.60 6.80 4.99
C ILE A 23 4.34 8.14 5.13
N HIS A 24 4.51 8.87 4.04
CA HIS A 24 5.20 10.15 4.03
C HIS A 24 4.46 11.19 4.89
N TRP A 25 3.15 11.35 4.69
CA TRP A 25 2.33 12.30 5.45
C TRP A 25 2.24 11.99 6.95
N THR A 26 2.34 10.70 7.30
CA THR A 26 2.29 10.26 8.69
C THR A 26 3.66 10.18 9.34
N PHE A 27 4.76 10.46 8.63
CA PHE A 27 6.12 10.28 9.14
C PHE A 27 6.38 11.10 10.42
N ASP A 28 5.92 12.34 10.44
CA ASP A 28 6.12 13.26 11.58
C ASP A 28 5.03 13.18 12.66
N LYS A 29 4.07 12.28 12.50
CA LYS A 29 2.95 12.10 13.46
C LYS A 29 3.27 11.02 14.49
N SER A 30 2.50 11.03 15.59
CA SER A 30 2.61 10.00 16.63
C SER A 30 2.46 8.59 16.07
N PHE A 31 3.11 7.61 16.70
CA PHE A 31 3.04 6.22 16.26
C PHE A 31 1.61 5.64 16.26
N GLN A 32 0.76 6.04 17.22
CA GLN A 32 -0.65 5.64 17.24
C GLN A 32 -1.44 6.22 16.06
N THR A 33 -1.21 7.50 15.73
CA THR A 33 -1.82 8.15 14.55
C THR A 33 -1.35 7.49 13.25
N PHE A 34 -0.06 7.18 13.14
CA PHE A 34 0.51 6.44 12.01
C PHE A 34 -0.22 5.13 11.78
N LEU A 35 -0.33 4.29 12.82
CA LEU A 35 -0.92 2.96 12.69
C LEU A 35 -2.41 3.03 12.31
N LYS A 36 -3.17 3.95 12.92
CA LYS A 36 -4.59 4.14 12.61
C LYS A 36 -4.82 4.58 11.16
N VAL A 37 -4.05 5.57 10.70
CA VAL A 37 -4.16 6.08 9.33
C VAL A 37 -3.66 5.04 8.32
N PHE A 38 -2.58 4.32 8.64
CA PHE A 38 -2.05 3.25 7.80
C PHE A 38 -3.07 2.13 7.62
N MET A 39 -3.62 1.58 8.70
CA MET A 39 -4.60 0.50 8.64
C MET A 39 -5.90 0.92 7.94
N GLY A 40 -6.40 2.13 8.24
CA GLY A 40 -7.55 2.68 7.51
C GLY A 40 -7.26 2.90 6.03
N GLY A 41 -6.05 3.37 5.71
CA GLY A 41 -5.59 3.59 4.34
C GLY A 41 -5.42 2.30 3.55
N VAL A 42 -5.04 1.18 4.17
CA VAL A 42 -5.01 -0.14 3.53
C VAL A 42 -6.41 -0.56 3.10
N LEU A 43 -7.41 -0.46 3.99
CA LEU A 43 -8.79 -0.83 3.68
C LEU A 43 -9.37 0.01 2.53
N LEU A 44 -9.17 1.33 2.58
CA LEU A 44 -9.61 2.23 1.52
C LEU A 44 -8.96 1.88 0.17
N ARG A 45 -7.66 1.62 0.17
CA ARG A 45 -6.92 1.26 -1.03
C ARG A 45 -7.36 -0.08 -1.63
N LEU A 46 -7.61 -1.09 -0.81
CA LEU A 46 -8.16 -2.36 -1.27
C LEU A 46 -9.54 -2.17 -1.91
N ALA A 47 -10.39 -1.34 -1.31
CA ALA A 47 -11.67 -0.98 -1.90
C ALA A 47 -11.49 -0.28 -3.26
N LEU A 48 -10.57 0.68 -3.36
CA LEU A 48 -10.27 1.39 -4.62
C LEU A 48 -9.72 0.46 -5.71
N VAL A 49 -8.84 -0.49 -5.37
CA VAL A 49 -8.33 -1.48 -6.31
C VAL A 49 -9.45 -2.42 -6.79
N GLY A 50 -10.33 -2.84 -5.88
CA GLY A 50 -11.52 -3.65 -6.21
C GLY A 50 -12.47 -2.92 -7.15
N ILE A 51 -12.81 -1.67 -6.83
CA ILE A 51 -13.66 -0.81 -7.66
C ILE A 51 -13.00 -0.52 -9.02
N GLY A 52 -11.72 -0.16 -9.03
CA GLY A 52 -10.97 0.10 -10.26
C GLY A 52 -10.91 -1.13 -11.16
N THR A 53 -10.68 -2.31 -10.58
CA THR A 53 -10.71 -3.58 -11.30
C THR A 53 -12.09 -3.87 -11.88
N PHE A 54 -13.14 -3.70 -11.08
CA PHE A 54 -14.52 -3.90 -11.53
C PHE A 54 -14.86 -2.98 -12.70
N LEU A 55 -14.57 -1.68 -12.58
CA LEU A 55 -14.81 -0.69 -13.64
C LEU A 55 -14.01 -1.00 -14.91
N LEU A 56 -12.73 -1.32 -14.80
CA LEU A 56 -11.87 -1.65 -15.94
C LEU A 56 -12.37 -2.88 -16.70
N LEU A 57 -12.72 -3.96 -15.98
CA LEU A 57 -13.21 -5.19 -16.57
C LEU A 57 -14.65 -5.07 -17.11
N TRP A 58 -15.44 -4.15 -16.56
CA TRP A 58 -16.80 -3.87 -17.02
C TRP A 58 -16.81 -3.03 -18.31
N TYR A 59 -15.99 -1.97 -18.36
CA TYR A 59 -15.97 -1.03 -19.49
C TYR A 59 -15.06 -1.47 -20.64
N THR A 60 -14.09 -2.35 -20.39
CA THR A 60 -13.04 -2.64 -21.37
C THR A 60 -12.86 -4.14 -21.60
N SER A 61 -12.73 -4.54 -22.87
CA SER A 61 -12.52 -5.93 -23.28
C SER A 61 -11.05 -6.38 -23.13
N ILE A 62 -10.44 -6.06 -21.98
CA ILE A 62 -9.02 -6.33 -21.75
C ILE A 62 -8.79 -7.82 -21.45
N HIS A 63 -7.63 -8.34 -21.85
CA HIS A 63 -7.24 -9.72 -21.58
C HIS A 63 -7.07 -9.98 -20.08
N LYS A 64 -8.10 -10.55 -19.45
CA LYS A 64 -8.24 -10.72 -18.00
C LYS A 64 -7.02 -11.35 -17.33
N MET A 65 -6.47 -12.42 -17.90
CA MET A 65 -5.29 -13.10 -17.33
C MET A 65 -4.04 -12.21 -17.29
N ALA A 66 -3.81 -11.42 -18.35
CA ALA A 66 -2.64 -10.55 -18.42
C ALA A 66 -2.78 -9.36 -17.46
N TYR A 67 -3.99 -8.82 -17.34
CA TYR A 67 -4.33 -7.80 -16.35
C TYR A 67 -4.14 -8.29 -14.92
N THR A 68 -4.76 -9.41 -14.56
CA THR A 68 -4.69 -9.94 -13.19
C THR A 68 -3.26 -10.34 -12.82
N GLY A 69 -2.51 -10.96 -13.74
CA GLY A 69 -1.11 -11.32 -13.53
C GLY A 69 -0.25 -10.08 -13.25
N ALA A 70 -0.35 -9.05 -14.09
CA ALA A 70 0.40 -7.81 -13.90
C ALA A 70 -0.02 -7.09 -12.61
N LEU A 71 -1.32 -6.99 -12.33
CA LEU A 71 -1.85 -6.40 -11.11
C LEU A 71 -1.25 -7.07 -9.87
N ILE A 72 -1.33 -8.40 -9.77
CA ILE A 72 -0.85 -9.15 -8.60
C ILE A 72 0.67 -8.98 -8.43
N ILE A 73 1.44 -9.17 -9.50
CA ILE A 73 2.91 -9.09 -9.42
C ILE A 73 3.34 -7.69 -8.97
N THR A 74 2.83 -6.65 -9.63
CA THR A 74 3.17 -5.26 -9.28
C THR A 74 2.66 -4.89 -7.89
N PHE A 75 1.46 -5.35 -7.52
CA PHE A 75 0.89 -5.12 -6.20
C PHE A 75 1.76 -5.72 -5.10
N ILE A 76 2.22 -6.97 -5.25
CA ILE A 76 3.09 -7.63 -4.27
C ILE A 76 4.40 -6.85 -4.10
N ILE A 77 5.00 -6.37 -5.19
CA ILE A 77 6.24 -5.57 -5.13
C ILE A 77 6.03 -4.32 -4.26
N PHE A 78 4.98 -3.54 -4.53
CA PHE A 78 4.68 -2.36 -3.72
C PHE A 78 4.30 -2.70 -2.29
N GLN A 79 3.60 -3.82 -2.07
CA GLN A 79 3.19 -4.28 -0.75
C GLN A 79 4.40 -4.69 0.11
N ILE A 80 5.40 -5.35 -0.48
CA ILE A 80 6.66 -5.69 0.19
C ILE A 80 7.40 -4.42 0.59
N VAL A 81 7.52 -3.46 -0.34
CA VAL A 81 8.16 -2.15 -0.06
C VAL A 81 7.46 -1.47 1.12
N GLU A 82 6.13 -1.41 1.10
CA GLU A 82 5.32 -0.84 2.17
C GLU A 82 5.58 -1.51 3.52
N ILE A 83 5.54 -2.84 3.58
CA ILE A 83 5.79 -3.61 4.81
C ILE A 83 7.19 -3.33 5.35
N VAL A 84 8.22 -3.29 4.50
CA VAL A 84 9.60 -2.99 4.92
C VAL A 84 9.70 -1.61 5.57
N PHE A 85 9.02 -0.60 5.03
CA PHE A 85 8.99 0.74 5.63
C PHE A 85 8.29 0.76 6.99
N VAL A 86 7.15 0.08 7.11
CA VAL A 86 6.40 -0.03 8.36
C VAL A 86 7.24 -0.73 9.44
N LEU A 87 7.89 -1.85 9.11
CA LEU A 87 8.75 -2.59 10.03
C LEU A 87 9.95 -1.76 10.50
N LYS A 88 10.58 -1.00 9.60
CA LYS A 88 11.67 -0.07 9.95
C LYS A 88 11.19 0.98 10.97
N ARG A 89 9.98 1.50 10.82
CA ARG A 89 9.40 2.48 11.77
C ARG A 89 9.07 1.84 13.11
N LEU A 90 8.47 0.64 13.11
CA LEU A 90 8.16 -0.12 14.33
C LEU A 90 9.41 -0.39 15.17
N LYS A 91 10.52 -0.76 14.50
CA LYS A 91 11.81 -0.99 15.16
C LYS A 91 12.31 0.26 15.87
N ARG A 92 12.31 1.42 15.19
CA ARG A 92 12.73 2.71 15.78
C ARG A 92 11.89 3.12 16.98
N GLU A 93 10.57 2.95 16.91
CA GLU A 93 9.68 3.26 18.04
C GLU A 93 9.98 2.35 19.25
N LYS A 94 10.24 1.06 19.02
CA LYS A 94 10.59 0.10 20.09
C LYS A 94 11.91 0.46 20.77
N GLU A 95 12.94 0.80 20.00
CA GLU A 95 14.24 1.26 20.51
C GLU A 95 14.09 2.56 21.32
N SER A 96 13.28 3.51 20.83
CA SER A 96 12.99 4.78 21.51
C SER A 96 12.29 4.61 22.87
N ARG A 97 11.51 3.52 23.03
CA ARG A 97 10.85 3.19 24.30
C ARG A 97 11.77 2.42 25.26
N ALA A 98 12.61 1.54 24.73
CA ALA A 98 13.56 0.75 25.53
C ALA A 98 14.66 1.61 26.17
N GLY A 99 15.00 2.75 25.58
CA GLY A 99 15.98 3.70 26.12
C GLY A 99 15.45 4.70 27.17
N ARG A 100 14.16 4.65 27.55
CA ARG A 100 13.62 5.54 28.58
C ARG A 100 13.90 4.94 29.97
N PRO A 101 14.60 5.65 30.88
CA PRO A 101 14.74 5.19 32.26
C PRO A 101 13.35 5.10 32.91
N ASN A 102 13.16 4.06 33.71
CA ASN A 102 11.93 3.83 34.46
C ASN A 102 11.72 5.02 35.42
N PRO A 103 10.59 5.76 35.35
CA PRO A 103 10.26 6.68 36.42
C PRO A 103 9.89 5.84 37.64
N GLU A 104 10.79 5.82 38.62
CA GLU A 104 10.53 5.29 39.97
C GLU A 104 9.47 6.12 40.70
#